data_AF-A0A944UXI6-F1
#
_entry.id   AF-A0A944UXI6-F1
#
_cell.length_a   1.000
_cell.length_b   1.000
_cell.length_c   1.000
_cell.angle_alpha   90.00
_cell.angle_beta   90.00
_cell.angle_gamma   90.00
#
_symmetry.space_group_name_H-M   'P 1'
#
loop_
_entity.id
_entity.type
_entity.pdbx_description
1 polymer ?
#
loop_
_entity_poly.entity_id
_entity_poly.type
_entity_poly.pdbx_seq_one_letter_code
_entity_poly.pdbx_strand_id
1 'polypeptide(L)' 'MKRKASDIHIEPREKNVNIRFRVDGTFIDYKTIDLSHKDSIVARIKIMSYLRIDEHRLPQDGKIAYKLF' A
#
# COMPACT_ATOMS: atom_id res chain seq x y z
N MET A 1 -10.77 -14.99 -7.15
CA MET A 1 -9.77 -14.93 -8.24
C MET A 1 -8.60 -14.08 -7.78
N LYS A 2 -7.40 -14.66 -7.61
CA LYS A 2 -6.19 -13.88 -7.28
C LYS A 2 -5.80 -13.07 -8.53
N ARG A 3 -5.72 -11.75 -8.42
CA ARG A 3 -5.20 -10.91 -9.50
C ARG A 3 -3.68 -11.07 -9.50
N LYS A 4 -3.07 -11.46 -10.64
CA LYS A 4 -1.61 -11.64 -10.80
C LYS A 4 -0.89 -10.28 -10.85
N ALA A 5 -1.07 -9.46 -9.81
CA ALA A 5 -0.48 -8.13 -9.75
C ALA A 5 1.02 -8.23 -9.50
N SER A 6 1.81 -7.45 -10.23
CA SER A 6 3.24 -7.27 -9.98
C SER A 6 3.48 -6.23 -8.88
N ASP A 7 2.60 -5.25 -8.76
CA ASP A 7 2.74 -4.13 -7.83
C ASP A 7 1.39 -3.72 -7.24
N ILE A 8 1.44 -3.25 -6.01
CA ILE A 8 0.30 -2.65 -5.31
C ILE A 8 0.63 -1.19 -5.04
N HIS A 9 -0.19 -0.30 -5.58
CA HIS A 9 -0.08 1.14 -5.37
C HIS A 9 -1.16 1.58 -4.40
N ILE A 10 -0.75 2.21 -3.31
CA ILE A 10 -1.64 2.80 -2.30
C ILE A 10 -1.40 4.29 -2.35
N GLU A 11 -2.39 5.03 -2.84
CA GLU A 11 -2.25 6.43 -3.23
C GLU A 11 -3.23 7.29 -2.44
N PRO A 12 -2.78 7.87 -1.31
CA PRO A 12 -3.55 8.90 -0.63
C PRO A 12 -3.73 10.11 -1.54
N ARG A 13 -4.97 10.57 -1.65
CA ARG A 13 -5.39 11.79 -2.35
C ARG A 13 -6.02 12.74 -1.33
N GLU A 14 -6.44 13.92 -1.78
CA GLU A 14 -7.04 14.93 -0.89
C GLU A 14 -8.31 14.46 -0.17
N LYS A 15 -9.08 13.54 -0.77
CA LYS A 15 -10.40 13.12 -0.23
C LYS A 15 -10.53 11.63 0.05
N ASN A 16 -9.60 10.81 -0.43
CA ASN A 16 -9.68 9.35 -0.33
C ASN A 16 -8.28 8.72 -0.48
N VAL A 17 -8.22 7.40 -0.32
CA VAL A 17 -7.04 6.59 -0.66
C VAL A 17 -7.44 5.66 -1.79
N ASN A 18 -6.75 5.76 -2.94
CA ASN A 18 -6.96 4.87 -4.06
C ASN A 18 -5.97 3.71 -4.01
N ILE A 19 -6.47 2.49 -4.15
CA ILE A 19 -5.66 1.28 -4.32
C ILE A 19 -5.73 0.84 -5.77
N ARG A 20 -4.57 0.72 -6.40
CA ARG A 20 -4.42 0.27 -7.79
C ARG A 20 -3.47 -0.92 -7.84
N PHE A 21 -3.72 -1.83 -8.77
CA PHE A 21 -2.80 -2.92 -9.07
C PHE A 21 -2.17 -2.70 -10.43
N ARG A 22 -0.87 -2.97 -10.54
CA ARG A 22 -0.23 -3.14 -11.84
C ARG A 22 -0.35 -4.61 -12.24
N VAL A 23 -1.08 -4.87 -13.32
CA VAL A 23 -1.29 -6.21 -13.88
C VAL A 23 -0.89 -6.13 -15.35
N ASP A 24 0.05 -6.97 -15.76
CA ASP A 24 0.56 -7.02 -17.14
C ASP A 24 0.97 -5.63 -17.68
N GLY A 25 1.61 -4.84 -16.83
CA GLY A 25 2.09 -3.47 -17.16
C GLY A 25 1.03 -2.38 -17.08
N THR A 26 -0.25 -2.72 -16.90
CA THR A 26 -1.35 -1.74 -16.87
C THR A 26 -1.86 -1.52 -15.43
N PHE A 27 -2.17 -0.26 -15.11
CA PHE A 27 -2.82 0.09 -13.84
C PHE A 27 -4.31 -0.18 -13.89
N ILE A 28 -4.80 -0.94 -12.91
CA ILE A 28 -6.22 -1.27 -12.75
C ILE A 28 -6.66 -0.77 -11.38
N ASP A 29 -7.69 0.08 -11.36
CA ASP A 29 -8.32 0.51 -10.11
C ASP A 29 -8.94 -0.69 -9.39
N TYR A 30 -8.62 -0.82 -8.11
CA TYR A 30 -9.10 -1.92 -7.28
C TYR A 30 -10.13 -1.45 -6.25
N LYS A 31 -9.79 -0.40 -5.49
CA LYS A 31 -10.66 0.10 -4.42
C LYS A 31 -10.36 1.56 -4.09
N THR A 32 -11.40 2.32 -3.79
CA THR A 32 -11.28 3.62 -3.11
C THR A 32 -11.67 3.45 -1.65
N ILE A 33 -10.85 3.95 -0.75
CA ILE A 33 -11.02 3.87 0.70
C ILE A 33 -11.16 5.29 1.26
N ASP A 34 -11.96 5.44 2.30
CA ASP A 34 -12.08 6.70 3.03
C ASP A 34 -10.72 7.18 3.58
N LEU A 35 -10.48 8.49 3.51
CA LEU A 35 -9.20 9.09 3.92
C LEU A 35 -8.84 8.84 5.39
N SER A 36 -9.84 8.63 6.26
CA SER A 36 -9.64 8.29 7.68
C SER A 36 -8.77 7.04 7.90
N HIS A 37 -8.67 6.16 6.90
CA HIS A 37 -7.88 4.93 6.98
C HIS A 37 -6.43 5.12 6.49
N LYS A 38 -6.03 6.31 6.03
CA LYS A 38 -4.70 6.56 5.46
C LYS A 38 -3.59 6.16 6.43
N ASP A 39 -3.63 6.69 7.66
CA ASP A 39 -2.55 6.51 8.61
C ASP A 39 -2.48 5.08 9.17
N SER A 40 -3.64 4.42 9.33
CA SER A 40 -3.69 3.03 9.78
C SER A 40 -3.13 2.06 8.74
N ILE A 41 -3.39 2.30 7.45
CA ILE A 41 -2.82 1.51 6.34
C ILE A 41 -1.29 1.70 6.29
N VAL A 42 -0.81 2.94 6.33
CA VAL A 42 0.63 3.25 6.29
C VAL A 42 1.35 2.63 7.49
N ALA A 43 0.81 2.79 8.70
CA ALA A 43 1.39 2.22 9.91
C ALA A 43 1.48 0.69 9.82
N ARG A 44 0.44 0.02 9.31
CA ARG A 44 0.44 -1.44 9.17
C ARG A 44 1.55 -1.92 8.23
N ILE A 45 1.72 -1.26 7.09
CA ILE A 45 2.77 -1.61 6.10
C ILE A 45 4.16 -1.37 6.69
N LYS A 46 4.36 -0.24 7.37
CA LYS A 46 5.61 0.08 8.05
C LYS A 46 5.97 -0.97 9.10
N ILE A 47 5.02 -1.36 9.95
CA ILE A 47 5.22 -2.41 10.96
C ILE A 47 5.59 -3.74 10.29
N MET A 48 4.85 -4.16 9.25
CA MET A 48 5.14 -5.41 8.54
C MET A 48 6.50 -5.43 7.85
N SER A 49 7.05 -4.24 7.55
CA SER A 49 8.34 -4.04 6.87
C SER A 49 9.48 -3.65 7.83
N TYR A 50 9.24 -3.64 9.15
CA TYR A 50 10.18 -3.15 10.16
C TYR A 50 10.68 -1.70 9.96
N LEU A 51 9.81 -0.81 9.48
CA LEU A 51 10.07 0.61 9.27
C LEU A 51 9.59 1.48 10.44
N ARG A 52 10.16 2.69 10.57
CA ARG A 52 9.80 3.65 11.62
C ARG A 52 8.42 4.26 11.34
N ILE A 53 7.49 4.03 12.27
CA ILE A 53 6.10 4.52 12.15
C ILE A 53 5.98 6.04 12.29
N ASP A 54 6.83 6.64 13.12
CA ASP A 54 6.87 8.07 13.46
C ASP A 54 7.54 8.96 12.40
N GLU A 55 8.34 8.40 11.48
CA GLU A 55 8.98 9.18 10.42
C GLU A 55 8.14 9.23 9.14
N HIS A 56 7.69 10.42 8.73
CA HIS A 56 6.84 10.64 7.56
C HIS A 56 7.44 11.57 6.50
N ARG A 57 8.58 12.20 6.78
CA ARG A 57 9.17 13.26 5.95
C ARG A 57 10.18 12.72 4.94
N LEU A 58 10.85 11.62 5.29
CA LEU A 58 11.84 10.98 4.44
C LEU A 58 11.31 9.67 3.85
N PRO A 59 11.69 9.32 2.61
CA PRO A 59 11.44 8.00 2.05
C PRO A 59 12.01 6.89 2.94
N GLN A 60 11.33 5.75 2.99
CA GLN A 60 11.75 4.57 3.73
C GLN A 60 11.51 3.31 2.88
N ASP A 61 12.53 2.46 2.77
CA ASP A 61 12.49 1.22 1.99
C ASP A 61 12.62 0.02 2.92
N GLY A 62 11.71 -0.95 2.77
CA GLY A 62 11.67 -2.14 3.60
C GLY A 62 11.31 -3.38 2.78
N LYS A 63 11.34 -4.54 3.43
CA LYS A 63 10.96 -5.82 2.82
C LYS A 63 9.99 -6.55 3.73
N ILE A 64 8.97 -7.16 3.13
CA ILE A 64 8.03 -8.03 3.83
C ILE A 64 8.26 -9.44 3.33
N ALA A 65 8.66 -10.35 4.23
CA ALA A 65 8.65 -11.78 3.96
C ALA A 65 7.28 -12.34 4.35
N TYR A 66 6.41 -12.56 3.36
CA TYR A 66 5.09 -13.16 3.60
C TYR A 66 5.06 -14.59 3.08
N LYS A 67 4.88 -15.56 3.97
CA LYS A 67 4.72 -16.96 3.60
C LYS A 67 3.24 -17.23 3.34
N LEU A 68 2.90 -17.63 2.11
CA LEU A 68 1.59 -18.21 1.84
C LEU A 68 1.57 -19.61 2.49
N PHE A 69 0.59 -19.83 3.36
CA PHE A 69 0.28 -21.15 3.90
C PHE A 69 -0.23 -22.08 2.79
#